data_AF-A0A9K3GPL0-F1
#
_entry.id   AF-A0A9K3GPL0-F1
#
_cell.length_a   1.000
_cell.length_b   1.000
_cell.length_c   1.000
_cell.angle_alpha   90.00
_cell.angle_beta   90.00
_cell.angle_gamma   90.00
#
_symmetry.space_group_name_H-M   'P 1'
#
loop_
_entity.id
_entity.type
_entity.pdbx_description
1 polymer ?
#
loop_
_entity_poly.entity_id
_entity_poly.type
_entity_poly.pdbx_seq_one_letter_code
_entity_poly.pdbx_strand_id
1 'polypeptide(L)'
;AVMYTMIIVALLYVLFGMSTITIFGTDTLDNVLLNLTDGSLCALAFKVLMLTILTCAYPLLCHCSRDAWLALVAALRPPGPPPKHPNLLPSLVSFTLYVVNVVVSVLVPSISTILTFVSGTFGTLIYFVVPAFFNLYIHTDPHQAHPNSKSILLEDDDEMDTYSTAAPQAQQRERHRSDSVLAATLDFFTPNNDYRSIRKASLALEHKIHSLLPGDTPDAPEEPDTPVA
;
A
#
# COMPACT_ATOMS: atom_id res chain seq x y z
N ALA A 1 2.29 17.26 12.92
CA ALA A 1 2.70 17.56 11.53
C ALA A 1 1.65 17.11 10.52
N VAL A 2 1.30 15.81 10.44
CA VAL A 2 0.33 15.27 9.47
C VAL A 2 -1.03 15.97 9.51
N MET A 3 -1.57 16.27 10.69
CA MET A 3 -2.85 17.00 10.80
C MET A 3 -2.79 18.39 10.15
N TYR A 4 -1.71 19.14 10.34
CA TYR A 4 -1.54 20.46 9.75
C TYR A 4 -1.43 20.41 8.23
N THR A 5 -0.70 19.42 7.69
CA THR A 5 -0.60 19.27 6.23
C THR A 5 -1.95 18.92 5.62
N MET A 6 -2.75 18.06 6.26
CA MET A 6 -4.11 17.75 5.81
C MET A 6 -5.02 18.98 5.80
N ILE A 7 -4.98 19.81 6.85
CA ILE A 7 -5.76 21.05 6.93
C ILE A 7 -5.36 22.02 5.81
N ILE A 8 -4.05 22.23 5.59
CA ILE A 8 -3.55 23.12 4.54
C ILE A 8 -4.01 22.64 3.16
N VAL A 9 -3.89 21.33 2.89
CA VAL A 9 -4.33 20.74 1.62
C VAL A 9 -5.84 20.94 1.43
N ALA A 10 -6.65 20.66 2.46
CA ALA A 10 -8.09 20.87 2.39
C ALA A 10 -8.46 22.33 2.09
N LEU A 11 -7.80 23.29 2.74
CA LEU A 11 -8.02 24.71 2.48
C LEU A 11 -7.64 25.11 1.05
N LEU A 12 -6.52 24.61 0.53
CA LEU A 12 -6.14 24.86 -0.86
C LEU A 12 -7.18 24.33 -1.84
N TYR A 13 -7.69 23.11 -1.65
CA TYR A 13 -8.74 22.55 -2.51
C TYR A 13 -10.03 23.38 -2.47
N VAL A 14 -10.48 23.80 -1.29
CA VAL A 14 -11.67 24.66 -1.16
C VAL A 14 -11.44 26.01 -1.84
N LEU A 15 -10.29 26.65 -1.62
CA LEU A 15 -9.97 27.93 -2.25
C LEU A 15 -9.94 27.81 -3.77
N PHE A 16 -9.23 26.82 -4.33
CA PHE A 16 -9.19 26.61 -5.77
C PHE A 16 -10.57 26.29 -6.36
N GLY A 17 -11.37 25.46 -5.69
CA GLY A 17 -12.73 25.15 -6.12
C GLY A 17 -13.63 26.39 -6.15
N MET A 18 -13.63 27.17 -5.07
CA MET A 18 -14.39 28.42 -4.97
C MET A 18 -13.92 29.44 -6.01
N SER A 19 -12.61 29.65 -6.17
CA SER A 19 -12.07 30.56 -7.19
C SER A 19 -12.49 30.16 -8.60
N THR A 20 -12.47 28.87 -8.92
CA THR A 20 -12.88 28.36 -10.24
C THR A 20 -14.35 28.68 -10.53
N ILE A 21 -15.24 28.42 -9.57
CA ILE A 21 -16.68 28.74 -9.71
C ILE A 21 -16.89 30.26 -9.86
N THR A 22 -16.17 31.09 -9.11
CA THR A 22 -16.32 32.55 -9.23
C THR A 22 -15.83 33.12 -10.57
N ILE A 23 -14.86 32.46 -11.21
CA ILE A 23 -14.27 32.92 -12.48
C ILE A 23 -15.09 32.42 -13.68
N PHE A 24 -15.45 31.13 -13.70
CA PHE A 24 -16.08 30.49 -14.85
C PHE A 24 -17.60 30.31 -14.71
N GLY A 25 -18.16 30.50 -13.52
CA GLY A 25 -19.59 30.32 -13.26
C GLY A 25 -20.00 28.85 -13.08
N THR A 26 -21.31 28.60 -13.20
CA THR A 26 -21.92 27.28 -12.97
C THR A 26 -21.66 26.26 -14.09
N ASP A 27 -21.25 26.73 -15.28
CA ASP A 27 -21.01 25.88 -16.45
C ASP A 27 -19.54 25.41 -16.55
N THR A 28 -18.88 25.29 -15.40
CA THR A 28 -17.47 24.85 -15.31
C THR A 28 -17.37 23.36 -15.68
N LEU A 29 -16.62 23.04 -16.74
CA LEU A 29 -16.32 21.66 -17.12
C LEU A 29 -15.41 20.96 -16.09
N ASP A 30 -15.54 19.63 -15.99
CA ASP A 30 -14.73 18.76 -15.13
C ASP A 30 -13.21 18.97 -15.26
N ASN A 31 -12.75 19.30 -16.47
CA ASN A 31 -11.38 19.67 -16.73
C ASN A 31 -11.27 21.19 -16.88
N VAL A 32 -10.75 21.84 -15.84
CA VAL A 32 -10.59 23.31 -15.81
C VAL A 32 -9.79 23.87 -17.00
N LEU A 33 -8.89 23.08 -17.58
CA LEU A 33 -8.10 23.48 -18.75
C LEU A 33 -8.94 23.64 -20.02
N LEU A 34 -10.13 23.02 -20.07
CA LEU A 34 -11.09 23.17 -21.17
C LEU A 34 -11.90 24.46 -21.06
N ASN A 35 -12.03 25.03 -19.85
CA ASN A 35 -12.72 26.32 -19.64
C ASN A 35 -11.84 27.52 -20.02
N LEU A 36 -10.54 27.32 -20.21
CA LEU A 36 -9.62 28.36 -20.65
C LEU A 36 -9.76 28.58 -22.16
N THR A 37 -10.04 29.82 -22.58
CA THR A 37 -10.21 30.18 -24.00
C THR A 37 -8.96 29.84 -24.82
N ASP A 38 -9.17 29.07 -25.88
CA ASP A 38 -8.12 28.75 -26.86
C ASP A 38 -7.72 30.03 -27.61
N GLY A 39 -6.54 30.56 -27.29
CA GLY A 39 -6.02 31.79 -27.88
C GLY A 39 -5.28 32.69 -26.89
N SER A 40 -5.50 32.52 -25.58
CA SER A 40 -4.71 33.26 -24.59
C SER A 40 -3.34 32.61 -24.37
N LEU A 41 -2.28 33.43 -24.40
CA LEU A 41 -0.90 32.96 -24.15
C LEU A 41 -0.77 32.31 -22.75
N CYS A 42 -1.48 32.84 -21.75
CA CYS A 42 -1.52 32.27 -20.41
C CYS A 42 -2.10 30.84 -20.41
N ALA A 43 -3.22 30.59 -21.12
CA ALA A 43 -3.79 29.24 -21.17
C ALA A 43 -2.85 28.23 -21.82
N LEU A 44 -2.17 28.63 -22.89
CA LEU A 44 -1.15 27.80 -23.53
C LEU A 44 0.01 27.49 -22.56
N ALA A 45 0.53 28.51 -21.87
CA ALA A 45 1.61 28.34 -20.90
C ALA A 45 1.22 27.36 -19.78
N PHE A 46 0.01 27.46 -19.24
CA PHE A 46 -0.50 26.52 -18.23
C PHE A 46 -0.67 25.09 -18.77
N LYS A 47 -1.20 24.93 -19.98
CA LYS A 47 -1.33 23.60 -20.63
C LYS A 47 0.04 22.95 -20.84
N VAL A 48 1.05 23.71 -21.29
CA VAL A 48 2.43 23.23 -21.47
C VAL A 48 3.09 22.88 -20.14
N LEU A 49 2.90 23.72 -19.11
CA LEU A 49 3.40 23.44 -17.77
C LEU A 49 2.80 22.15 -17.21
N MET A 50 1.48 21.97 -17.29
CA MET A 50 0.81 20.74 -16.85
C MET A 50 1.29 19.52 -17.62
N LEU A 51 1.42 19.62 -18.95
CA LEU A 51 1.97 18.53 -19.76
C LEU A 51 3.39 18.17 -19.33
N THR A 52 4.22 19.16 -19.01
CA THR A 52 5.60 18.94 -18.57
C THR A 52 5.64 18.21 -17.23
N ILE A 53 4.83 18.66 -16.26
CA ILE A 53 4.69 18.01 -14.94
C ILE A 53 4.23 16.55 -15.11
N LEU A 54 3.20 16.31 -15.93
CA LEU A 54 2.68 14.97 -16.18
C LEU A 54 3.70 14.08 -16.89
N THR A 55 4.43 14.61 -17.88
CA THR A 55 5.47 13.87 -18.60
C THR A 55 6.61 13.44 -17.67
N CYS A 56 6.97 14.29 -16.70
CA CYS A 56 7.99 13.95 -15.69
C CYS A 56 7.46 13.00 -14.61
N ALA A 57 6.19 13.12 -14.21
CA ALA A 57 5.59 12.29 -13.17
C ALA A 57 5.23 10.88 -13.67
N TYR A 58 4.84 10.75 -14.95
CA TYR A 58 4.34 9.50 -15.50
C TYR A 58 5.34 8.33 -15.43
N PRO A 59 6.63 8.48 -15.79
CA PRO A 59 7.61 7.40 -15.65
C PRO A 59 7.75 6.91 -14.21
N LEU A 60 7.79 7.83 -13.24
CA LEU A 60 7.89 7.50 -11.82
C LEU A 60 6.71 6.65 -11.35
N LEU A 61 5.49 7.05 -11.72
CA LEU A 61 4.28 6.30 -11.39
C LEU A 61 4.27 4.90 -12.05
N CYS A 62 4.66 4.82 -13.33
CA CYS A 62 4.72 3.55 -14.06
C CYS A 62 5.73 2.58 -13.45
N HIS A 63 6.88 3.08 -12.99
CA HIS A 63 7.88 2.24 -12.31
C HIS A 63 7.33 1.64 -11.02
N CYS A 64 6.71 2.45 -10.16
CA CYS A 64 6.09 1.96 -8.93
C CYS A 64 5.00 0.92 -9.21
N SER A 65 4.13 1.16 -10.20
CA SER A 65 3.08 0.21 -10.57
C SER A 65 3.67 -1.09 -11.12
N ARG A 66 4.66 -1.01 -12.01
CA ARG A 66 5.33 -2.19 -12.57
C ARG A 66 5.95 -3.04 -11.47
N ASP A 67 6.66 -2.41 -10.54
CA ASP A 67 7.38 -3.13 -9.49
C ASP A 67 6.39 -3.78 -8.51
N ALA A 68 5.25 -3.14 -8.22
CA ALA A 68 4.17 -3.74 -7.45
C ALA A 68 3.55 -4.96 -8.15
N TRP A 69 3.31 -4.89 -9.46
CA TRP A 69 2.82 -6.03 -10.25
C TRP A 69 3.83 -7.17 -10.30
N LEU A 70 5.11 -6.88 -10.44
CA LEU A 70 6.15 -7.90 -10.43
C LEU A 70 6.27 -8.58 -9.06
N ALA A 71 6.13 -7.82 -7.97
CA ALA A 71 6.08 -8.37 -6.63
C ALA A 71 4.88 -9.30 -6.44
N LEU A 72 3.70 -8.90 -6.92
CA LEU A 72 2.49 -9.73 -6.88
C LEU A 72 2.67 -11.02 -7.69
N VAL A 73 3.18 -10.93 -8.92
CA VAL A 73 3.43 -12.10 -9.76
C VAL A 73 4.47 -13.02 -9.11
N ALA A 74 5.49 -12.48 -8.46
CA ALA A 74 6.48 -13.27 -7.74
C ALA A 74 5.87 -13.98 -6.53
N ALA A 75 4.98 -13.31 -5.77
CA ALA A 75 4.29 -13.89 -4.62
C ALA A 75 3.33 -15.03 -5.01
N LEU A 76 2.69 -14.93 -6.18
CA LEU A 76 1.78 -15.95 -6.70
C LEU A 76 2.51 -17.11 -7.40
N ARG A 77 3.80 -16.95 -7.72
CA ARG A 77 4.57 -17.98 -8.44
C ARG A 77 5.00 -19.08 -7.46
N PRO A 78 4.67 -20.36 -7.74
CA PRO A 78 5.16 -21.45 -6.92
C PRO A 78 6.70 -21.53 -6.97
N PRO A 79 7.34 -22.01 -5.90
CA PRO A 79 8.79 -22.19 -5.87
C PRO A 79 9.17 -23.16 -7.00
N GLY A 80 9.95 -22.67 -7.96
CA GLY A 80 10.30 -23.40 -9.17
C GLY A 80 11.61 -22.93 -9.77
N PRO A 81 12.10 -23.61 -10.82
CA PRO A 81 13.37 -23.27 -11.44
C PRO A 81 13.36 -21.83 -11.99
N PRO A 82 14.53 -21.16 -12.01
CA PRO A 82 14.63 -19.79 -12.49
C PRO A 82 14.15 -19.68 -13.94
N PRO A 83 13.46 -18.59 -14.31
CA PRO A 83 12.97 -18.40 -15.66
C PRO A 83 14.13 -18.37 -16.66
N LYS A 84 13.97 -19.07 -17.79
CA LYS A 84 14.95 -19.07 -18.90
C LYS A 84 15.20 -17.67 -19.48
N HIS A 85 14.20 -16.78 -19.39
CA HIS A 85 14.27 -15.40 -19.85
C HIS A 85 13.87 -14.43 -18.73
N PRO A 86 14.82 -13.95 -17.92
CA PRO A 86 14.52 -13.09 -16.77
C PRO A 86 13.90 -11.74 -17.15
N ASN A 87 14.19 -11.23 -18.35
CA ASN A 87 13.72 -9.91 -18.81
C ASN A 87 12.37 -9.95 -19.51
N LEU A 88 11.88 -11.15 -19.90
CA LEU A 88 10.64 -11.27 -20.67
C LEU A 88 9.42 -10.88 -19.84
N LEU A 89 9.39 -11.30 -18.57
CA LEU A 89 8.27 -11.04 -17.68
C LEU A 89 8.13 -9.55 -17.32
N PRO A 90 9.19 -8.83 -16.89
CA PRO A 90 9.14 -7.37 -16.70
C PRO A 90 8.69 -6.61 -17.95
N SER A 91 9.20 -7.00 -19.13
CA SER A 91 8.83 -6.36 -20.39
C SER A 91 7.35 -6.58 -20.73
N LEU A 92 6.84 -7.81 -20.53
CA LEU A 92 5.43 -8.13 -20.77
C LEU A 92 4.50 -7.39 -19.81
N VAL A 93 4.86 -7.29 -18.53
CA VAL A 93 4.08 -6.53 -17.53
C VAL A 93 4.04 -5.05 -17.90
N SER A 94 5.18 -4.45 -18.24
CA SER A 94 5.25 -3.06 -18.70
C SER A 94 4.43 -2.80 -19.96
N PHE A 95 4.54 -3.68 -20.95
CA PHE A 95 3.77 -3.57 -22.19
C PHE A 95 2.27 -3.65 -21.91
N THR A 96 1.84 -4.59 -21.07
CA THR A 96 0.44 -4.77 -20.71
C THR A 96 -0.09 -3.53 -19.98
N LEU A 97 0.66 -2.96 -19.02
CA LEU A 97 0.29 -1.74 -18.33
C LEU A 97 0.13 -0.55 -19.28
N TYR A 98 1.02 -0.42 -20.26
CA TYR A 98 0.93 0.64 -21.27
C TYR A 98 -0.32 0.48 -22.15
N VAL A 99 -0.59 -0.74 -22.64
CA VAL A 99 -1.78 -1.03 -23.44
C VAL A 99 -3.06 -0.74 -22.66
N VAL A 100 -3.15 -1.17 -21.40
CA VAL A 100 -4.30 -0.88 -20.53
C VAL A 100 -4.50 0.63 -20.36
N ASN A 101 -3.43 1.38 -20.11
CA ASN A 101 -3.52 2.85 -19.97
C ASN A 101 -4.03 3.53 -21.25
N VAL A 102 -3.56 3.09 -22.43
CA VAL A 102 -4.04 3.63 -23.72
C VAL A 102 -5.51 3.28 -23.94
N VAL A 103 -5.91 2.04 -23.66
CA VAL A 103 -7.31 1.60 -23.80
C VAL A 103 -8.22 2.40 -22.86
N VAL A 104 -7.86 2.55 -21.59
CA VAL A 104 -8.62 3.35 -20.62
C VAL A 104 -8.70 4.82 -21.07
N SER A 105 -7.61 5.39 -21.59
CA SER A 105 -7.60 6.77 -22.09
C SER A 105 -8.51 6.98 -23.29
N VAL A 106 -8.73 5.97 -24.13
CA VAL A 106 -9.64 6.05 -25.29
C VAL A 106 -11.09 5.81 -24.85
N LEU A 107 -11.32 4.92 -23.89
CA LEU A 107 -12.66 4.54 -23.45
C LEU A 107 -13.30 5.54 -22.47
N VAL A 108 -12.50 6.29 -21.71
CA VAL A 108 -13.02 7.16 -20.67
C VAL A 108 -12.81 8.64 -21.03
N PRO A 109 -13.87 9.34 -21.50
CA PRO A 109 -13.74 10.71 -21.97
C PRO A 109 -13.70 11.76 -20.85
N SER A 110 -14.09 11.41 -19.61
CA SER A 110 -14.07 12.34 -18.46
C SER A 110 -13.08 11.90 -17.38
N ILE A 111 -12.20 12.84 -17.02
CA ILE A 111 -11.25 12.71 -15.90
C ILE A 111 -11.99 12.56 -14.58
N SER A 112 -13.13 13.25 -14.42
CA SER A 112 -13.95 13.21 -13.20
C SER A 112 -14.42 11.79 -12.92
N THR A 113 -14.90 11.08 -13.93
CA THR A 113 -15.34 9.68 -13.80
C THR A 113 -14.20 8.78 -13.29
N ILE A 114 -12.99 8.90 -13.84
CA ILE A 114 -11.83 8.12 -13.40
C ILE A 114 -11.48 8.46 -11.95
N LEU A 115 -11.42 9.75 -11.61
CA LEU A 115 -11.05 10.20 -10.28
C LEU A 115 -12.07 9.75 -9.24
N THR A 116 -13.37 9.86 -9.51
CA THR A 116 -14.44 9.38 -8.62
C THR A 116 -14.39 7.87 -8.47
N PHE A 117 -14.17 7.13 -9.56
CA PHE A 117 -14.08 5.67 -9.49
C PHE A 117 -12.85 5.19 -8.70
N VAL A 118 -11.68 5.75 -8.97
CA VAL A 118 -10.42 5.39 -8.30
C VAL A 118 -10.46 5.80 -6.84
N SER A 119 -10.87 7.03 -6.53
CA SER A 119 -10.95 7.50 -5.14
C SER A 119 -12.04 6.77 -4.35
N GLY A 120 -13.19 6.47 -4.95
CA GLY A 120 -14.23 5.66 -4.32
C GLY A 120 -13.74 4.24 -4.03
N THR A 121 -13.18 3.55 -5.02
CA THR A 121 -12.79 2.14 -4.86
C THR A 121 -11.54 1.98 -4.01
N PHE A 122 -10.43 2.63 -4.40
CA PHE A 122 -9.15 2.50 -3.70
C PHE A 122 -9.16 3.28 -2.39
N GLY A 123 -9.79 4.44 -2.33
CA GLY A 123 -9.90 5.20 -1.09
C GLY A 123 -10.70 4.43 -0.05
N THR A 124 -11.85 3.84 -0.41
CA THR A 124 -12.60 3.02 0.55
C THR A 124 -11.80 1.81 1.01
N LEU A 125 -11.11 1.12 0.09
CA LEU A 125 -10.29 -0.05 0.43
C LEU A 125 -9.14 0.31 1.37
N ILE A 126 -8.34 1.33 1.04
CA ILE A 126 -7.12 1.67 1.77
C ILE A 126 -7.40 2.42 3.07
N TYR A 127 -8.38 3.33 3.09
CA TYR A 127 -8.63 4.15 4.27
C TYR A 127 -9.56 3.50 5.29
N PHE A 128 -10.48 2.64 4.85
CA PHE A 128 -11.45 2.01 5.76
C PHE A 128 -11.25 0.51 5.89
N VAL A 129 -11.24 -0.24 4.78
CA VAL A 129 -11.24 -1.70 4.84
C VAL A 129 -9.94 -2.24 5.42
N VAL A 130 -8.79 -1.81 4.91
CA VAL A 130 -7.49 -2.31 5.37
C VAL A 130 -7.27 -2.01 6.86
N PRO A 131 -7.41 -0.77 7.37
CA PRO A 131 -7.23 -0.50 8.80
C PRO A 131 -8.25 -1.21 9.68
N ALA A 132 -9.51 -1.31 9.25
CA ALA A 132 -10.55 -2.04 9.99
C ALA A 132 -10.22 -3.53 10.09
N PHE A 133 -9.75 -4.14 9.00
CA PHE A 133 -9.34 -5.53 8.99
C PHE A 133 -8.15 -5.78 9.92
N PHE A 134 -7.12 -4.91 9.88
CA PHE A 134 -5.99 -5.00 10.80
C PHE A 134 -6.42 -4.84 12.27
N ASN A 135 -7.30 -3.89 12.56
CA ASN A 135 -7.81 -3.66 13.92
C ASN A 135 -8.58 -4.89 14.41
N LEU A 136 -9.46 -5.45 13.57
CA LEU A 136 -10.20 -6.66 13.89
C LEU A 136 -9.28 -7.85 14.10
N TYR A 137 -8.29 -8.05 13.22
CA TYR A 137 -7.33 -9.14 13.33
C TYR A 137 -6.56 -9.09 14.66
N ILE A 138 -6.07 -7.90 15.04
CA ILE A 138 -5.31 -7.71 16.29
C ILE A 138 -6.17 -8.02 17.52
N HIS A 139 -7.46 -7.64 17.53
CA HIS A 139 -8.33 -7.85 18.68
C HIS A 139 -9.02 -9.22 18.72
N THR A 140 -9.09 -9.93 17.59
CA THR A 140 -9.74 -11.25 17.50
C THR A 140 -8.80 -12.38 17.91
N ASP A 141 -7.48 -12.15 17.96
CA ASP A 141 -6.50 -13.17 18.32
C ASP A 141 -6.64 -13.56 19.81
N PRO A 142 -7.34 -14.67 20.14
CA PRO A 142 -7.70 -14.99 21.52
C PRO A 142 -6.49 -15.41 22.35
N HIS A 143 -5.36 -15.69 21.70
CA HIS A 143 -4.10 -16.06 22.33
C HIS A 143 -3.33 -14.87 22.91
N GLN A 144 -3.71 -13.63 22.62
CA GLN A 144 -3.21 -12.44 23.31
C GLN A 144 -4.10 -11.98 24.47
N ALA A 145 -5.23 -12.67 24.73
CA ALA A 145 -5.98 -12.47 25.96
C ALA A 145 -5.08 -12.89 27.13
N HIS A 146 -4.56 -11.91 27.86
CA HIS A 146 -3.72 -12.09 29.03
C HIS A 146 -4.23 -13.27 29.89
N PRO A 147 -3.40 -14.30 30.15
CA PRO A 147 -3.80 -15.45 30.96
C PRO A 147 -4.24 -15.05 32.38
N ASN A 148 -3.94 -13.84 32.82
CA ASN A 148 -4.30 -13.33 34.14
C ASN A 148 -5.68 -12.65 34.22
N SER A 149 -6.42 -12.48 33.12
CA SER A 149 -7.76 -11.84 33.19
C SER A 149 -8.89 -12.84 33.44
N LYS A 150 -8.62 -14.15 33.41
CA LYS A 150 -9.62 -15.21 33.67
C LYS A 150 -9.82 -15.53 35.15
N SER A 151 -8.96 -15.05 36.05
CA SER A 151 -9.10 -15.32 37.50
C SER A 151 -10.01 -14.34 38.23
N ILE A 152 -10.44 -13.23 37.62
CA ILE A 152 -11.27 -12.20 38.29
C ILE A 152 -12.77 -12.39 38.02
N LEU A 153 -13.14 -13.25 37.07
CA LEU A 153 -14.55 -13.44 36.64
C LEU A 153 -15.10 -14.85 36.92
N LEU A 154 -14.39 -15.67 37.71
CA LEU A 154 -14.79 -17.04 38.03
C LEU A 154 -14.89 -17.33 39.54
N GLU A 155 -14.89 -16.32 40.42
CA GLU A 155 -14.98 -16.54 41.88
C GLU A 155 -16.37 -16.32 42.50
N ASP A 156 -17.41 -15.93 41.75
CA ASP A 156 -18.70 -15.53 42.37
C ASP A 156 -19.99 -16.24 41.88
N ASP A 157 -19.94 -17.35 41.12
CA ASP A 157 -21.17 -18.05 40.70
C ASP A 157 -21.15 -19.57 41.00
N ASP A 158 -21.07 -19.91 42.28
CA ASP A 158 -21.62 -21.18 42.79
C ASP A 158 -23.09 -20.97 43.17
N GLU A 159 -24.04 -21.08 42.22
CA GLU A 159 -25.36 -21.67 42.48
C GLU A 159 -26.28 -21.73 41.23
N MET A 160 -26.72 -22.97 40.95
CA MET A 160 -28.11 -23.34 40.60
C MET A 160 -28.55 -23.44 39.11
N ASP A 161 -28.74 -24.70 38.73
CA ASP A 161 -29.81 -25.30 37.89
C ASP A 161 -29.85 -25.17 36.35
N THR A 162 -29.35 -26.24 35.73
CA THR A 162 -30.09 -27.16 34.82
C THR A 162 -31.37 -26.65 34.16
N TYR A 163 -31.29 -26.22 32.89
CA TYR A 163 -32.33 -26.50 31.90
C TYR A 163 -31.74 -26.76 30.50
N SER A 164 -31.85 -28.02 30.09
CA SER A 164 -31.58 -28.49 28.73
C SER A 164 -32.63 -27.93 27.79
N THR A 165 -32.24 -27.04 26.87
CA THR A 165 -33.07 -26.60 25.75
C THR A 165 -32.35 -26.89 24.45
N ALA A 166 -32.80 -27.93 23.75
CA ALA A 166 -32.36 -28.28 22.41
C ALA A 166 -32.90 -27.26 21.38
N ALA A 167 -32.01 -26.51 20.74
CA ALA A 167 -32.25 -25.74 19.51
C ALA A 167 -30.90 -25.42 18.82
N PRO A 168 -30.86 -25.00 17.54
CA PRO A 168 -30.95 -25.84 16.35
C PRO A 168 -29.60 -25.91 15.60
N GLN A 169 -29.20 -27.11 15.17
CA GLN A 169 -27.95 -27.42 14.44
C GLN A 169 -27.75 -26.65 13.11
N ALA A 170 -28.73 -25.88 12.65
CA ALA A 170 -28.63 -25.05 11.44
C ALA A 170 -27.69 -23.85 11.62
N GLN A 171 -27.67 -23.23 12.81
CA GLN A 171 -26.90 -22.01 13.05
C GLN A 171 -25.39 -22.28 13.23
N GLN A 172 -25.04 -23.52 13.59
CA GLN A 172 -23.65 -23.96 13.75
C GLN A 172 -22.99 -24.30 12.40
N ARG A 173 -23.77 -24.68 11.38
CA ARG A 173 -23.27 -24.87 10.01
C ARG A 173 -22.99 -23.56 9.28
N GLU A 174 -23.75 -22.51 9.55
CA GLU A 174 -23.46 -21.18 8.97
C GLU A 174 -22.19 -20.56 9.55
N ARG A 175 -21.91 -20.73 10.85
CA ARG A 175 -20.63 -20.28 11.45
C ARG A 175 -19.42 -20.97 10.80
N HIS A 176 -19.46 -22.28 10.62
CA HIS A 176 -18.38 -23.01 9.95
C HIS A 176 -18.14 -22.56 8.50
N ARG A 177 -19.18 -22.13 7.79
CA ARG A 177 -19.04 -21.64 6.41
C ARG A 177 -18.40 -20.26 6.38
N SER A 178 -18.80 -19.36 7.28
CA SER A 178 -18.20 -18.03 7.42
C SER A 178 -16.72 -18.11 7.77
N ASP A 179 -16.35 -19.00 8.70
CA ASP A 179 -14.94 -19.20 9.10
C ASP A 179 -14.08 -19.74 7.95
N SER A 180 -14.64 -20.60 7.09
CA SER A 180 -13.92 -21.13 5.92
C SER A 180 -13.66 -20.08 4.84
N VAL A 181 -14.60 -19.16 4.61
CA VAL A 181 -14.44 -18.07 3.63
C VAL A 181 -13.49 -17.01 4.18
N LEU A 182 -13.57 -16.74 5.49
CA LEU A 182 -12.64 -15.84 6.16
C LEU A 182 -11.20 -16.39 6.13
N ALA A 183 -11.01 -17.70 6.38
CA ALA A 183 -9.71 -18.36 6.33
C ALA A 183 -9.10 -18.35 4.92
N ALA A 184 -9.89 -18.67 3.88
CA ALA A 184 -9.42 -18.63 2.50
C ALA A 184 -9.09 -17.20 2.01
N THR A 185 -9.81 -16.20 2.52
CA THR A 185 -9.50 -14.79 2.26
C THR A 185 -8.28 -14.34 3.07
N LEU A 186 -8.10 -14.85 4.29
CA LEU A 186 -6.93 -14.59 5.12
C LEU A 186 -5.66 -15.12 4.47
N ASP A 187 -5.66 -16.34 3.94
CA ASP A 187 -4.52 -16.94 3.23
C ASP A 187 -4.12 -16.17 1.96
N PHE A 188 -5.04 -15.40 1.37
CA PHE A 188 -4.73 -14.50 0.26
C PHE A 188 -4.06 -13.20 0.71
N PHE A 189 -4.36 -12.71 1.93
CA PHE A 189 -3.85 -11.44 2.48
C PHE A 189 -2.73 -11.59 3.51
N THR A 190 -2.46 -12.79 4.02
CA THR A 190 -1.25 -13.10 4.77
C THR A 190 -0.18 -13.51 3.75
N PRO A 191 0.70 -12.59 3.29
CA PRO A 191 1.91 -13.03 2.63
C PRO A 191 2.60 -13.99 3.61
N ASN A 192 2.74 -15.25 3.19
CA ASN A 192 3.43 -16.29 3.91
C ASN A 192 4.70 -15.67 4.51
N ASN A 193 4.80 -15.72 5.83
CA ASN A 193 5.46 -14.76 6.71
C ASN A 193 7.00 -14.88 6.65
N ASP A 194 7.55 -14.79 5.44
CA ASP A 194 8.94 -15.03 5.12
C ASP A 194 9.78 -13.76 5.17
N TYR A 195 9.27 -12.72 5.88
CA TYR A 195 10.08 -11.61 6.35
C TYR A 195 11.30 -12.10 7.15
N ARG A 196 11.20 -13.27 7.80
CA ARG A 196 12.34 -13.91 8.46
C ARG A 196 13.40 -14.42 7.47
N SER A 197 13.03 -14.98 6.32
CA SER A 197 14.03 -15.37 5.31
C SER A 197 14.62 -14.17 4.61
N ILE A 198 13.82 -13.13 4.30
CA ILE A 198 14.29 -11.90 3.68
C ILE A 198 15.28 -11.19 4.61
N ARG A 199 14.99 -11.12 5.92
CA ARG A 199 15.93 -10.55 6.91
C ARG A 199 17.21 -11.39 7.04
N LYS A 200 17.10 -12.72 7.02
CA LYS A 200 18.27 -13.62 7.04
C LYS A 200 19.13 -13.47 5.77
N ALA A 201 18.50 -13.33 4.60
CA ALA A 201 19.18 -13.11 3.33
C ALA A 201 19.88 -11.74 3.31
N SER A 202 19.24 -10.70 3.85
CA SER A 202 19.84 -9.37 4.01
C SER A 202 21.08 -9.40 4.91
N LEU A 203 20.99 -10.03 6.09
CA LEU A 203 22.12 -10.16 7.02
C LEU A 203 23.28 -10.98 6.42
N ALA A 204 22.97 -12.02 5.65
CA ALA A 204 23.99 -12.81 4.98
C ALA A 204 24.72 -12.00 3.88
N LEU A 205 24.00 -11.10 3.20
CA LEU A 205 24.59 -10.20 2.20
C LEU A 205 25.50 -9.16 2.86
N GLU A 206 25.08 -8.56 3.97
CA GLU A 206 25.89 -7.59 4.74
C GLU A 206 27.19 -8.21 5.24
N HIS A 207 27.14 -9.43 5.80
CA HIS A 207 28.34 -10.15 6.22
C HIS A 207 29.31 -10.40 5.06
N LYS A 208 28.77 -10.72 3.88
CA LYS A 208 29.58 -10.99 2.69
C LYS A 208 30.22 -9.72 2.14
N ILE A 209 29.51 -8.59 2.17
CA ILE A 209 30.07 -7.28 1.78
C ILE A 209 31.19 -6.88 2.74
N HIS A 210 31.00 -7.02 4.04
CA HIS A 210 32.05 -6.75 5.03
C HIS A 210 33.29 -7.65 4.86
N SER A 211 33.12 -8.91 4.45
CA SER A 211 34.25 -9.80 4.16
C SER A 211 35.02 -9.48 2.87
N LEU A 212 34.43 -8.71 1.95
CA LEU A 212 35.02 -8.37 0.66
C LEU A 212 35.68 -6.98 0.65
N LEU A 213 35.40 -6.16 1.67
CA LEU A 213 36.15 -4.93 1.87
C LEU A 213 37.55 -5.30 2.42
N PRO A 214 38.64 -4.96 1.70
CA PRO A 214 39.99 -5.19 2.20
C PRO A 214 40.12 -4.43 3.52
N GLY A 215 40.40 -5.18 4.59
CA GLY A 215 40.50 -4.62 5.92
C GLY A 215 41.56 -3.53 5.96
N ASP A 216 41.15 -2.34 6.39
CA ASP A 216 42.06 -1.41 7.06
C ASP A 216 42.65 -2.19 8.23
N THR A 217 43.88 -2.65 8.05
CA THR A 217 44.72 -3.13 9.14
C THR A 217 44.82 -1.99 10.15
N PRO A 218 44.39 -2.17 11.41
CA PRO A 218 44.57 -1.14 12.42
C PRO A 218 46.06 -0.84 12.53
N ASP A 219 46.40 0.44 12.29
CA ASP A 219 47.76 0.94 12.35
C ASP A 219 48.41 0.52 13.69
N ALA A 220 49.62 -0.04 13.57
CA ALA A 220 50.39 -0.49 14.72
C ALA A 220 50.63 0.69 15.69
N PRO A 221 50.59 0.47 17.00
CA PRO A 221 50.84 1.52 17.98
C PRO A 221 52.25 2.10 17.80
N GLU A 222 52.33 3.42 17.59
CA GLU A 222 53.59 4.17 17.56
C GLU A 222 54.38 3.94 18.85
N GLU A 223 55.64 3.53 18.67
CA GLU A 223 56.61 3.33 19.74
C GLU A 223 57.00 4.70 20.33
N PRO A 224 57.01 4.88 21.66
CA PRO A 224 57.32 6.17 22.27
C PRO A 224 58.83 6.49 22.16
N ASP A 225 59.15 7.59 21.49
CA ASP A 225 60.49 8.16 21.39
C ASP A 225 61.15 8.38 22.76
N THR A 226 62.27 7.70 23.00
CA THR A 226 63.16 7.96 24.14
C THR A 226 63.94 9.26 23.96
N PRO A 227 64.09 10.10 25.00
CA PRO A 227 64.89 11.32 24.94
C PRO A 227 66.40 10.99 25.01
N VAL A 228 67.15 11.51 24.04
CA VAL A 228 68.62 11.52 24.04
C VAL A 228 69.10 12.68 24.91
N ALA A 229 70.01 12.36 25.84
CA ALA A 229 70.72 13.31 26.71
C ALA A 229 72.00 13.86 26.04
#